data_AF-A0A2G4T3B4-F1
#
_entry.id   AF-A0A2G4T3B4-F1
#
_cell.length_a   1.000
_cell.length_b   1.000
_cell.length_c   1.000
_cell.angle_alpha   90.00
_cell.angle_beta   90.00
_cell.angle_gamma   90.00
#
_symmetry.space_group_name_H-M   'P 1'
#
loop_
_entity.id
_entity.type
_entity.pdbx_description
1 polymer ?
#
loop_
_entity_poly.entity_id
_entity_poly.type
_entity_poly.pdbx_seq_one_letter_code
_entity_poly.pdbx_strand_id
1 'polypeptide(L)'
;MVQEKTSLVTWIVDILKKRQYKATADPINDALVHLLTDIISFHEATGTSVLHAFFELIRADAKEMTWLLNLIGEKLPHHVLPQIHEYLVLGLSVYGNPFLGSKNGEDIINEDQTSLIHIGNSLFQHLLSAHPSQTVESLTTIQKRYLEWISDPSVLSTGNFLLQ
;
A
#
# COMPACT_ATOMS: atom_id res chain seq x y z
N MET A 1 -3.60 22.93 -1.75
CA MET A 1 -4.58 22.18 -0.93
C MET A 1 -4.28 20.68 -0.77
N VAL A 2 -3.38 20.05 -1.56
CA VAL A 2 -2.97 18.64 -1.34
C VAL A 2 -2.08 18.48 -0.10
N GLN A 3 -1.24 19.48 0.18
CA GLN A 3 -0.22 19.45 1.23
C GLN A 3 -0.78 19.41 2.67
N GLU A 4 -1.95 20.00 2.92
CA GLU A 4 -2.62 19.93 4.24
C GLU A 4 -3.26 18.56 4.49
N LYS A 5 -3.77 17.87 3.46
CA LYS A 5 -4.44 16.57 3.59
C LYS A 5 -3.48 15.48 4.05
N THR A 6 -2.27 15.49 3.51
CA THR A 6 -1.20 14.57 3.90
C THR A 6 -0.64 14.88 5.29
N SER A 7 -0.79 16.13 5.77
CA SER A 7 -0.21 16.56 7.05
C SER A 7 -0.78 15.82 8.25
N LEU A 8 -2.09 15.53 8.26
CA LEU A 8 -2.74 14.84 9.37
C LEU A 8 -2.42 13.33 9.37
N VAL A 9 -2.45 12.69 8.20
CA VAL A 9 -2.03 11.28 8.05
C VAL A 9 -0.58 11.10 8.51
N THR A 10 0.31 11.98 8.04
CA THR A 10 1.73 11.98 8.43
C THR A 10 1.87 12.14 9.94
N TRP A 11 1.17 13.11 10.53
CA TRP A 11 1.22 13.35 11.97
C TRP A 11 0.77 12.14 12.79
N ILE A 12 -0.35 11.49 12.42
CA ILE A 12 -0.83 10.31 13.14
C ILE A 12 0.19 9.17 13.05
N VAL A 13 0.71 8.90 11.84
CA VAL A 13 1.71 7.85 11.62
C VAL A 13 2.98 8.12 12.43
N ASP A 14 3.46 9.36 12.47
CA ASP A 14 4.64 9.75 13.27
C ASP A 14 4.44 9.52 14.78
N ILE A 15 3.25 9.81 15.29
CA ILE A 15 2.93 9.58 16.70
C ILE A 15 2.84 8.08 17.00
N LEU A 16 2.19 7.30 16.13
CA LEU A 16 2.08 5.85 16.28
C LEU A 16 3.46 5.18 16.22
N LYS A 17 4.34 5.64 15.33
CA LYS A 17 5.74 5.16 15.23
C LYS A 17 6.48 5.36 16.55
N LYS A 18 6.39 6.54 17.15
CA LYS A 18 7.01 6.83 18.46
C LYS A 18 6.44 6.01 19.62
N ARG A 19 5.23 5.45 19.46
CA ARG A 19 4.48 4.71 20.49
C ARG A 19 4.39 3.20 20.22
N GLN A 20 5.17 2.67 19.28
CA GLN A 20 5.12 1.28 18.81
C GLN A 20 5.18 0.22 19.93
N TYR A 21 5.93 0.49 21.01
CA TYR A 21 6.11 -0.45 22.13
C TYR A 21 4.80 -0.86 22.84
N LYS A 22 3.68 -0.18 22.58
CA LYS A 22 2.34 -0.50 23.13
C LYS A 22 1.22 -0.48 22.08
N ALA A 23 1.56 -0.71 20.80
CA ALA A 23 0.71 -0.40 19.64
C ALA A 23 -0.76 -0.88 19.73
N THR A 24 -1.02 -2.10 20.21
CA THR A 24 -2.37 -2.72 20.16
C THR A 24 -3.10 -2.79 21.50
N ALA A 25 -2.46 -2.43 22.62
CA ALA A 25 -3.07 -2.47 23.96
C ALA A 25 -3.24 -1.08 24.60
N ASP A 26 -2.67 -0.03 23.99
CA ASP A 26 -2.81 1.36 24.44
C ASP A 26 -4.09 1.99 23.85
N PRO A 27 -5.06 2.42 24.67
CA PRO A 27 -6.29 3.06 24.20
C PRO A 27 -6.06 4.29 23.32
N ILE A 28 -4.94 5.00 23.52
CA ILE A 28 -4.60 6.16 22.70
C ILE A 28 -4.15 5.71 21.31
N ASN A 29 -3.36 4.64 21.23
CA ASN A 29 -2.94 4.10 19.94
C ASN A 29 -4.16 3.55 19.18
N ASP A 30 -5.06 2.86 19.86
CA ASP A 30 -6.30 2.36 19.26
C ASP A 30 -7.17 3.51 18.72
N ALA A 31 -7.37 4.57 19.51
CA ALA A 31 -8.10 5.76 19.07
C ALA A 31 -7.45 6.44 17.86
N LEU A 32 -6.12 6.50 17.80
CA LEU A 32 -5.38 7.06 16.66
C LEU A 32 -5.49 6.18 15.41
N VAL A 33 -5.45 4.86 15.54
CA VAL A 33 -5.68 3.92 14.42
C VAL A 33 -7.11 4.06 13.91
N HIS A 34 -8.10 4.18 14.80
CA HIS A 34 -9.49 4.44 14.43
C HIS A 34 -9.64 5.77 13.68
N LEU A 35 -9.08 6.85 14.22
CA LEU A 35 -9.10 8.15 13.53
C LEU A 35 -8.44 8.09 12.15
N LEU A 36 -7.30 7.41 12.03
CA LEU A 36 -6.62 7.21 10.74
C LEU A 36 -7.49 6.43 9.76
N THR A 37 -8.17 5.38 10.24
CA THR A 37 -9.12 4.59 9.45
C THR A 37 -10.25 5.46 8.90
N ASP A 38 -10.85 6.29 9.76
CA ASP A 38 -11.96 7.17 9.37
C ASP A 38 -11.51 8.23 8.36
N ILE A 39 -10.32 8.81 8.56
CA ILE A 39 -9.72 9.78 7.62
C ILE A 39 -9.52 9.14 6.25
N ILE A 40 -8.91 7.95 6.21
CA ILE A 40 -8.69 7.23 4.95
C ILE A 40 -10.03 6.95 4.27
N SER A 41 -10.99 6.35 5.00
CA SER A 41 -12.31 6.03 4.46
C SER A 41 -13.03 7.27 3.90
N PHE A 42 -12.97 8.40 4.60
CA PHE A 42 -13.55 9.66 4.13
C PHE A 42 -12.88 10.17 2.86
N HIS A 43 -11.55 10.13 2.79
CA HIS A 43 -10.82 10.57 1.59
C HIS A 43 -11.08 9.69 0.37
N GLU A 44 -11.19 8.37 0.57
CA GLU A 44 -11.55 7.44 -0.50
C GLU A 44 -12.99 7.68 -0.98
N ALA A 45 -13.95 7.88 -0.06
CA ALA A 45 -15.33 8.17 -0.41
C ALA A 45 -15.52 9.50 -1.17
N THR A 46 -14.61 10.46 -0.96
CA THR A 46 -14.65 11.78 -1.61
C THR A 46 -13.77 11.86 -2.87
N GLY A 47 -13.12 10.76 -3.27
CA GLY A 47 -12.25 10.70 -4.45
C GLY A 47 -10.95 11.50 -4.32
N THR A 48 -10.48 11.74 -3.10
CA THR A 48 -9.25 12.52 -2.82
C THR A 48 -8.17 11.68 -2.14
N SER A 49 -8.07 10.41 -2.56
CA SER A 49 -7.28 9.34 -1.92
C SER A 49 -5.98 9.80 -1.24
N VAL A 50 -5.78 9.31 -0.02
CA VAL A 50 -4.55 9.53 0.78
C VAL A 50 -3.73 8.25 0.95
N LEU A 51 -4.17 7.14 0.36
CA LEU A 51 -3.56 5.82 0.52
C LEU A 51 -2.15 5.76 -0.03
N HIS A 52 -1.87 6.42 -1.16
CA HIS A 52 -0.51 6.49 -1.70
C HIS A 52 0.47 7.13 -0.70
N ALA A 53 0.11 8.27 -0.11
CA ALA A 53 0.95 8.92 0.88
C ALA A 53 1.10 8.09 2.16
N PHE A 54 0.01 7.43 2.59
CA PHE A 54 0.07 6.49 3.69
C PHE A 54 1.06 5.33 3.40
N PHE A 55 1.00 4.73 2.20
CA PHE A 55 1.92 3.65 1.82
C PHE A 55 3.38 4.12 1.74
N GLU A 56 3.64 5.32 1.23
CA GLU A 56 4.99 5.89 1.22
C GLU A 56 5.55 6.06 2.65
N LEU A 57 4.73 6.51 3.59
CA LEU A 57 5.12 6.62 5.00
C LEU A 57 5.43 5.25 5.62
N ILE A 58 4.63 4.22 5.31
CA ILE A 58 4.91 2.86 5.78
C ILE A 58 6.16 2.28 5.10
N ARG A 59 6.36 2.54 3.81
CA ARG A 59 7.52 2.05 3.03
C ARG A 59 8.84 2.59 3.58
N ALA A 60 8.87 3.86 3.99
CA ALA A 60 10.04 4.46 4.62
C ALA A 60 10.48 3.72 5.89
N ASP A 61 9.55 3.03 6.57
CA ASP A 61 9.78 2.36 7.85
C ASP A 61 9.16 0.94 7.90
N ALA A 62 9.24 0.20 6.80
CA ALA A 62 8.49 -1.05 6.60
C ALA A 62 8.74 -2.11 7.70
N LYS A 63 9.95 -2.14 8.27
CA LYS A 63 10.32 -3.07 9.36
C LYS A 63 9.53 -2.82 10.64
N GLU A 64 9.14 -1.58 10.90
CA GLU A 64 8.52 -1.16 12.16
C GLU A 64 7.03 -0.85 12.02
N MET A 65 6.56 -0.53 10.82
CA MET A 65 5.23 0.05 10.61
C MET A 65 4.26 -0.83 9.81
N THR A 66 4.69 -2.00 9.32
CA THR A 66 3.83 -2.96 8.60
C THR A 66 2.60 -3.41 9.39
N TRP A 67 2.67 -3.47 10.73
CA TRP A 67 1.51 -3.76 11.58
C TRP A 67 0.37 -2.74 11.38
N LEU A 68 0.69 -1.46 11.18
CA LEU A 68 -0.32 -0.42 11.00
C LEU A 68 -1.03 -0.59 9.67
N LEU A 69 -0.27 -0.89 8.61
CA LEU A 69 -0.82 -1.21 7.30
C LEU A 69 -1.74 -2.44 7.37
N ASN A 70 -1.35 -3.48 8.12
CA ASN A 70 -2.17 -4.68 8.31
C ASN A 70 -3.50 -4.37 9.00
N LEU A 71 -3.46 -3.57 10.08
CA LEU A 71 -4.68 -3.16 10.80
C LEU A 71 -5.62 -2.31 9.94
N ILE A 72 -5.07 -1.34 9.21
CA ILE A 72 -5.86 -0.50 8.31
C ILE A 72 -6.42 -1.33 7.15
N GLY A 73 -5.62 -2.23 6.58
CA GLY A 73 -6.05 -3.16 5.53
C GLY A 73 -7.14 -4.12 5.98
N GLU A 74 -7.10 -4.55 7.24
CA GLU A 74 -8.14 -5.40 7.82
C GLU A 74 -9.46 -4.64 8.01
N LYS A 75 -9.39 -3.35 8.40
CA LYS A 75 -10.57 -2.49 8.58
C LYS A 75 -11.15 -1.98 7.25
N LEU A 76 -10.30 -1.76 6.24
CA LEU A 76 -10.68 -1.17 4.94
C LEU A 76 -10.19 -2.01 3.74
N PRO A 77 -10.53 -3.30 3.66
CA PRO A 77 -9.98 -4.20 2.63
C PRO A 77 -10.32 -3.76 1.20
N HIS A 78 -11.54 -3.23 0.99
CA HIS A 78 -12.00 -2.79 -0.34
C HIS A 78 -11.24 -1.59 -0.89
N HIS A 79 -10.66 -0.75 -0.03
CA HIS A 79 -9.85 0.40 -0.46
C HIS A 79 -8.37 0.04 -0.52
N VAL A 80 -7.86 -0.66 0.50
CA VAL A 80 -6.44 -0.91 0.67
C VAL A 80 -5.93 -1.98 -0.32
N LEU A 81 -6.65 -3.08 -0.52
CA LEU A 81 -6.18 -4.20 -1.36
C LEU A 81 -5.95 -3.79 -2.84
N PRO A 82 -6.89 -3.11 -3.53
CA PRO A 82 -6.63 -2.66 -4.90
C PRO A 82 -5.44 -1.70 -4.98
N GLN A 83 -5.40 -0.73 -4.07
CA GLN A 83 -4.36 0.31 -4.07
C GLN A 83 -2.98 -0.26 -3.77
N ILE A 84 -2.86 -1.21 -2.84
CA ILE A 84 -1.56 -1.81 -2.50
C ILE A 84 -1.06 -2.75 -3.60
N HIS A 85 -1.93 -3.53 -4.24
CA HIS A 85 -1.54 -4.36 -5.36
C HIS A 85 -1.03 -3.51 -6.52
N GLU A 86 -1.74 -2.42 -6.83
CA GLU A 86 -1.28 -1.44 -7.82
C GLU A 86 0.05 -0.83 -7.40
N TYR A 87 0.16 -0.34 -6.16
CA TYR A 87 1.39 0.21 -5.60
C TYR A 87 2.59 -0.75 -5.70
N LEU A 88 2.40 -2.04 -5.39
CA LEU A 88 3.46 -3.05 -5.50
C LEU A 88 3.82 -3.32 -6.96
N VAL A 89 2.86 -3.41 -7.87
CA VAL A 89 3.12 -3.58 -9.31
C VAL A 89 3.91 -2.39 -9.85
N LEU A 90 3.49 -1.16 -9.53
CA LEU A 90 4.16 0.06 -9.97
C LEU A 90 5.54 0.23 -9.35
N GLY A 91 5.64 0.03 -8.03
CA GLY A 91 6.91 0.07 -7.32
C GLY A 91 7.91 -0.93 -7.89
N LEU A 92 7.51 -2.19 -8.07
CA LEU A 92 8.38 -3.22 -8.66
C LEU A 92 8.68 -2.99 -10.14
N SER A 93 7.85 -2.24 -10.88
CA SER A 93 8.17 -1.84 -12.26
C SER A 93 9.27 -0.78 -12.32
N VAL A 94 9.29 0.15 -11.35
CA VAL A 94 10.26 1.24 -11.25
C VAL A 94 11.58 0.76 -10.68
N TYR A 95 11.54 0.05 -9.55
CA TYR A 95 12.73 -0.44 -8.86
C TYR A 95 13.24 -1.76 -9.42
N GLY A 96 12.49 -2.40 -10.33
CA GLY A 96 12.77 -3.73 -10.84
C GLY A 96 12.24 -4.81 -9.90
N ASN A 97 11.68 -5.87 -10.50
CA ASN A 97 11.22 -7.02 -9.75
C ASN A 97 12.43 -7.91 -9.40
N PRO A 98 12.77 -8.08 -8.10
CA PRO A 98 13.94 -8.86 -7.69
C PRO A 98 13.83 -10.34 -8.07
N PHE A 99 12.62 -10.82 -8.43
CA PHE A 99 12.36 -12.18 -8.89
C PHE A 99 12.37 -12.34 -10.42
N LEU A 100 12.35 -11.25 -11.20
CA LEU A 100 12.39 -11.31 -12.68
C LEU A 100 13.76 -10.97 -13.28
N GLY A 101 14.70 -10.47 -12.45
CA GLY A 101 16.04 -10.03 -12.89
C GLY A 101 17.22 -10.84 -12.38
N SER A 102 17.06 -11.73 -11.38
CA SER A 102 18.18 -12.43 -10.72
C SER A 102 18.77 -13.59 -11.55
N LYS A 103 19.12 -13.33 -12.80
CA LYS A 103 20.13 -14.13 -13.49
C LYS A 103 21.47 -13.74 -12.87
N ASN A 104 21.89 -14.52 -11.85
CA ASN A 104 23.27 -14.64 -11.33
C ASN A 104 23.50 -14.21 -9.87
N GLY A 105 22.47 -13.86 -9.09
CA GLY A 105 22.66 -13.64 -7.63
C GLY A 105 23.58 -12.48 -7.25
N GLU A 106 23.92 -11.59 -8.19
CA GLU A 106 24.78 -10.42 -7.99
C GLU A 106 24.00 -9.09 -7.93
N ASP A 107 22.70 -9.09 -8.22
CA ASP A 107 21.87 -7.90 -8.07
C ASP A 107 21.61 -7.64 -6.59
N ILE A 108 22.33 -6.65 -6.05
CA ILE A 108 22.15 -6.16 -4.68
C ILE A 108 20.74 -5.56 -4.59
N ILE A 109 19.85 -6.26 -3.89
CA ILE A 109 18.51 -5.76 -3.57
C ILE A 109 18.67 -4.45 -2.79
N ASN A 110 18.14 -3.36 -3.31
CA ASN A 110 18.21 -2.07 -2.62
C ASN A 110 17.18 -2.00 -1.47
N GLU A 111 17.29 -0.99 -0.62
CA GLU A 111 16.43 -0.83 0.55
C GLU A 111 14.95 -0.65 0.16
N ASP A 112 14.68 0.08 -0.93
CA ASP A 112 13.32 0.30 -1.42
C ASP A 112 12.64 -1.00 -1.87
N GLN A 113 13.36 -1.84 -2.63
CA GLN A 113 12.92 -3.18 -3.03
C GLN A 113 12.68 -4.06 -1.80
N THR A 114 13.58 -4.00 -0.83
CA THR A 114 13.46 -4.76 0.42
C THR A 114 12.20 -4.35 1.20
N SER A 115 11.93 -3.05 1.32
CA SER A 115 10.72 -2.52 1.95
C SER A 115 9.44 -2.94 1.22
N LEU A 116 9.43 -2.88 -0.12
CA LEU A 116 8.29 -3.33 -0.93
C LEU A 116 8.02 -4.83 -0.77
N ILE A 117 9.07 -5.67 -0.75
CA ILE A 117 8.94 -7.11 -0.49
C ILE A 117 8.36 -7.35 0.91
N HIS A 118 8.87 -6.64 1.93
CA HIS A 118 8.38 -6.79 3.30
C HIS A 118 6.91 -6.38 3.43
N ILE A 119 6.52 -5.24 2.86
CA ILE A 119 5.14 -4.77 2.83
C ILE A 119 4.25 -5.77 2.13
N GLY A 120 4.62 -6.19 0.91
CA GLY A 120 3.87 -7.16 0.14
C GLY A 120 3.68 -8.45 0.93
N ASN A 121 4.76 -9.07 1.39
CA ASN A 121 4.67 -10.34 2.11
C ASN A 121 3.87 -10.23 3.41
N SER A 122 4.11 -9.20 4.23
CA SER A 122 3.39 -9.03 5.50
C SER A 122 1.89 -8.83 5.28
N LEU A 123 1.53 -7.95 4.34
CA LEU A 123 0.14 -7.62 4.08
C LEU A 123 -0.60 -8.77 3.40
N PHE A 124 0.02 -9.43 2.42
CA PHE A 124 -0.59 -10.59 1.76
C PHE A 124 -0.83 -11.72 2.76
N GLN A 125 0.15 -12.05 3.61
CA GLN A 125 -0.03 -13.10 4.61
C GLN A 125 -1.16 -12.75 5.59
N HIS A 126 -1.25 -11.49 6.00
CA HIS A 126 -2.30 -11.02 6.92
C HIS A 126 -3.69 -11.01 6.26
N LEU A 127 -3.83 -10.31 5.13
CA LEU A 127 -5.12 -10.08 4.49
C LEU A 127 -5.64 -11.28 3.69
N LEU A 128 -4.77 -12.17 3.21
CA LEU A 128 -5.23 -13.41 2.58
C LEU A 128 -6.00 -14.29 3.59
N SER A 129 -5.57 -14.30 4.85
CA SER A 129 -6.28 -15.02 5.90
C SER A 129 -7.55 -14.30 6.35
N ALA A 130 -7.51 -12.97 6.49
CA ALA A 130 -8.63 -12.19 7.01
C ALA A 130 -9.74 -11.95 5.97
N HIS A 131 -9.36 -11.70 4.71
CA HIS A 131 -10.23 -11.28 3.61
C HIS A 131 -9.88 -12.02 2.30
N PRO A 132 -9.99 -13.36 2.25
CA PRO A 132 -9.55 -14.16 1.11
C PRO A 132 -10.25 -13.80 -0.20
N SER A 133 -11.57 -13.59 -0.16
CA SER A 133 -12.37 -13.27 -1.35
C SER A 133 -11.99 -11.93 -1.96
N GLN A 134 -11.88 -10.88 -1.13
CA GLN A 134 -11.49 -9.54 -1.57
C GLN A 134 -10.05 -9.50 -2.11
N THR A 135 -9.14 -10.29 -1.51
CA THR A 135 -7.75 -10.39 -1.97
C THR A 135 -7.70 -10.99 -3.37
N VAL A 136 -8.41 -12.10 -3.59
CA VAL A 136 -8.49 -12.76 -4.92
C VAL A 136 -9.17 -11.86 -5.94
N GLU A 137 -10.28 -11.22 -5.58
CA GLU A 137 -11.01 -10.29 -6.45
C GLU A 137 -10.13 -9.13 -6.90
N SER A 138 -9.38 -8.54 -5.96
CA SER A 138 -8.49 -7.42 -6.24
C SER A 138 -7.38 -7.80 -7.23
N LEU A 139 -6.70 -8.93 -7.00
CA LEU A 139 -5.67 -9.45 -7.92
C LEU A 139 -6.24 -9.73 -9.31
N THR A 140 -7.40 -10.39 -9.36
CA THR A 140 -8.07 -10.73 -10.62
C THR A 140 -8.46 -9.49 -11.40
N THR A 141 -8.96 -8.47 -10.70
CA THR A 141 -9.34 -7.19 -11.30
C THR A 141 -8.15 -6.46 -11.90
N ILE A 142 -7.02 -6.38 -11.17
CA ILE A 142 -5.80 -5.72 -11.66
C ILE A 142 -5.23 -6.48 -12.86
N GLN A 143 -5.18 -7.82 -12.78
CA GLN A 143 -4.73 -8.63 -13.90
C GLN A 143 -5.61 -8.44 -15.13
N LYS A 144 -6.94 -8.42 -14.95
CA LYS A 144 -7.88 -8.18 -16.05
C LYS A 144 -7.66 -6.80 -16.70
N ARG A 145 -7.54 -5.75 -15.89
CA ARG A 145 -7.24 -4.39 -16.37
C ARG A 145 -5.93 -4.33 -17.14
N TYR A 146 -4.89 -5.00 -16.64
CA TYR A 146 -3.60 -5.08 -17.32
C TYR A 146 -3.71 -5.80 -18.68
N LEU A 147 -4.44 -6.92 -18.74
CA LEU A 147 -4.68 -7.66 -19.98
C LEU A 147 -5.49 -6.85 -20.99
N GLU A 148 -6.54 -6.15 -20.54
CA GLU A 148 -7.32 -5.23 -21.37
C GLU A 148 -6.43 -4.12 -21.94
N TRP A 149 -5.54 -3.55 -21.11
CA TRP A 149 -4.59 -2.52 -21.52
C TRP A 149 -3.63 -2.97 -22.62
N ILE A 150 -2.92 -4.09 -22.43
CA ILE A 150 -1.95 -4.57 -23.44
C ILE A 150 -2.62 -5.07 -24.72
N SER A 151 -3.92 -5.40 -24.65
CA SER A 151 -4.69 -5.88 -25.79
C SER A 151 -5.29 -4.74 -26.63
N ASP A 152 -5.27 -3.50 -26.12
CA ASP A 152 -5.76 -2.30 -26.82
C ASP A 152 -4.59 -1.44 -27.35
N PRO A 153 -4.33 -1.43 -28.66
CA PRO A 153 -3.27 -0.64 -29.27
C PRO A 153 -3.40 0.88 -29.05
N SER A 154 -4.61 1.36 -28.73
CA SER A 154 -4.88 2.79 -28.55
C SER A 154 -4.30 3.35 -27.24
N VAL A 155 -4.15 2.53 -26.20
CA VAL A 155 -3.70 2.99 -24.87
C VAL A 155 -2.17 3.09 -24.78
N LEU A 156 -1.43 2.41 -25.66
CA LEU A 156 0.02 2.60 -25.80
C LEU A 156 0.40 3.99 -26.34
N SER A 157 -0.55 4.71 -26.95
CA SER A 157 -0.33 6.06 -27.49
C SER A 157 -0.47 7.19 -26.46
N THR A 158 -1.08 6.92 -25.30
CA THR A 158 -1.49 7.96 -24.35
C THR A 158 -0.70 8.02 -23.05
N GLY A 159 0.25 7.11 -22.78
CA GLY A 159 1.31 7.29 -21.76
C GLY A 159 0.89 7.72 -20.34
N ASN A 160 -0.40 7.64 -20.00
CA ASN A 160 -0.99 8.22 -18.80
C ASN A 160 -1.79 7.14 -18.08
N PHE A 161 -1.12 6.31 -17.28
CA PHE A 161 -1.86 5.55 -16.27
C PHE A 161 -1.12 5.41 -14.93
N LEU A 162 0.08 5.98 -14.77
CA LEU A 162 0.84 5.78 -13.52
C LEU A 162 0.74 6.94 -12.51
N LEU A 163 0.03 8.03 -12.82
CA LEU A 163 0.02 9.24 -12.00
C LEU A 163 -1.30 10.03 -12.03
N GLN A 164 -2.46 9.38 -11.82
CA GLN A 164 -3.70 10.10 -11.48
C GLN A 164 -4.28 9.61 -10.17
#